data_AF-A0A0B1TLN0-F1
#
_entry.id   AF-A0A0B1TLN0-F1
#
_cell.length_a   1.000
_cell.length_b   1.000
_cell.length_c   1.000
_cell.angle_alpha   90.00
_cell.angle_beta   90.00
_cell.angle_gamma   90.00
#
_symmetry.space_group_name_H-M   'P 1'
#
loop_
_entity.id
_entity.type
_entity.pdbx_description
1 polymer ?
#
loop_
_entity_poly.entity_id
_entity_poly.type
_entity_poly.pdbx_seq_one_letter_code
_entity_poly.pdbx_strand_id
1 'polypeptide(L)'
;MCDLSAADLLIEKEPVVNTFISVPKDKGMLNCAAFVAGIIQAMLEASNFPCQVSAHWWNIGTAYVIRFDELVIDREAALVDGSR
;
A
#
# COMPACT_ATOMS: atom_id res chain seq x y z
N MET A 1 20.25 -7.64 9.75
CA MET A 1 20.01 -7.45 8.31
C MET A 1 18.51 -7.58 8.12
N CYS A 2 17.78 -6.47 8.26
CA CYS A 2 16.34 -6.47 8.08
C CYS A 2 16.08 -6.69 6.60
N ASP A 3 15.35 -7.74 6.28
CA ASP A 3 14.99 -8.09 4.92
C ASP A 3 14.03 -7.02 4.37
N LEU A 4 14.58 -6.01 3.70
CA LEU A 4 13.83 -4.94 3.04
C LEU A 4 13.15 -5.44 1.74
N SER A 5 13.20 -6.74 1.44
CA SER A 5 12.44 -7.35 0.33
C SER A 5 10.97 -7.66 0.70
N ALA A 6 10.57 -7.43 1.94
CA ALA A 6 9.20 -7.64 2.41
C ALA A 6 8.33 -6.40 2.13
N ALA A 7 7.31 -6.56 1.30
CA ALA A 7 6.31 -5.51 1.05
C ALA A 7 5.66 -5.03 2.36
N ASP A 8 5.52 -3.72 2.51
CA ASP A 8 4.81 -3.12 3.64
C ASP A 8 3.29 -3.26 3.48
N LEU A 9 2.60 -3.49 4.60
CA LEU A 9 1.15 -3.73 4.62
C LEU A 9 0.44 -2.67 5.45
N LEU A 10 -0.51 -1.97 4.82
CA LEU A 10 -1.49 -1.16 5.53
C LEU A 10 -2.83 -1.91 5.53
N ILE A 11 -3.35 -2.26 6.71
CA ILE A 11 -4.59 -3.04 6.84
C ILE A 11 -5.71 -2.13 7.34
N GLU A 12 -6.78 -2.03 6.56
CA GLU A 12 -7.98 -1.26 6.89
C GLU A 12 -9.15 -2.21 7.07
N LYS A 13 -9.71 -2.23 8.29
CA LYS A 13 -10.80 -3.14 8.65
C LYS A 13 -12.10 -2.81 7.91
N GLU A 14 -12.42 -1.53 7.84
CA GLU A 14 -13.67 -1.02 7.26
C GLU A 14 -13.32 0.13 6.30
N PRO A 15 -13.02 -0.18 5.02
CA PRO A 15 -12.63 0.84 4.06
C PRO A 15 -13.72 1.89 3.89
N VAL A 16 -13.41 3.15 4.19
CA VAL A 16 -14.38 4.25 4.14
C VAL A 16 -15.04 4.34 2.76
N VAL A 17 -14.28 4.05 1.70
CA VAL A 17 -14.81 4.01 0.33
C VAL A 17 -15.96 3.03 0.19
N ASN A 18 -15.92 1.85 0.81
CA ASN A 18 -17.01 0.86 0.73
C ASN A 18 -18.33 1.37 1.34
N THR A 19 -18.32 2.48 2.08
CA THR A 19 -19.51 3.15 2.62
C THR A 19 -20.30 3.90 1.53
N PHE A 20 -19.66 4.37 0.47
CA PHE A 20 -20.26 5.29 -0.52
C PHE A 20 -20.48 4.68 -1.91
N ILE A 21 -20.15 3.40 -2.06
CA ILE A 21 -20.21 2.66 -3.32
C ILE A 21 -20.76 1.27 -3.03
N SER A 22 -21.93 0.98 -3.59
CA SER A 22 -22.52 -0.35 -3.52
C SER A 22 -21.81 -1.26 -4.51
N VAL A 23 -21.13 -2.31 -4.04
CA VAL A 23 -20.64 -3.38 -4.92
C VAL A 23 -21.85 -4.25 -5.31
N PRO A 24 -22.23 -4.33 -6.60
CA PRO A 24 -23.32 -5.21 -7.04
C PRO A 24 -23.05 -6.66 -6.63
N LYS A 25 -24.07 -7.41 -6.18
CA LYS A 25 -23.93 -8.79 -5.68
C LYS A 25 -23.27 -9.75 -6.69
N ASP A 26 -23.41 -9.45 -7.97
CA ASP A 26 -22.84 -10.16 -9.12
C ASP A 26 -21.38 -9.75 -9.46
N LYS A 27 -20.84 -8.70 -8.83
CA LYS A 27 -19.49 -8.18 -9.06
C LYS A 27 -18.66 -8.10 -7.77
N GLY A 28 -18.80 -9.09 -6.88
CA GLY A 28 -18.11 -9.15 -5.58
C GLY A 28 -16.57 -9.10 -5.63
N MET A 29 -15.96 -9.24 -6.81
CA MET A 29 -14.51 -9.08 -7.00
C MET A 29 -14.04 -7.61 -7.14
N LEU A 30 -14.95 -6.64 -7.32
CA LEU A 30 -14.58 -5.23 -7.39
C LEU A 30 -14.21 -4.71 -5.99
N ASN A 31 -12.91 -4.67 -5.69
CA ASN A 31 -12.40 -3.95 -4.54
C ASN A 31 -12.16 -2.48 -4.92
N CYS A 32 -13.10 -1.60 -4.59
CA CYS A 32 -12.95 -0.17 -4.85
C CYS A 32 -11.95 0.53 -3.92
N ALA A 33 -11.38 -0.18 -2.93
CA ALA A 33 -10.19 0.28 -2.23
C ALA A 33 -8.98 0.44 -3.18
N ALA A 34 -9.02 -0.10 -4.40
CA ALA A 34 -8.05 0.22 -5.44
C ALA A 34 -7.92 1.74 -5.70
N PHE A 35 -9.00 2.51 -5.52
CA PHE A 35 -8.92 3.98 -5.59
C PHE A 35 -8.06 4.56 -4.46
N VAL A 36 -8.24 4.06 -3.23
CA VAL A 36 -7.42 4.46 -2.07
C VAL A 36 -5.97 4.02 -2.25
N ALA A 37 -5.71 2.84 -2.83
CA ALA A 37 -4.36 2.40 -3.20
C ALA A 37 -3.66 3.43 -4.12
N GLY A 38 -4.38 3.96 -5.11
CA GLY A 38 -3.86 5.02 -5.98
C GLY A 38 -3.54 6.33 -5.23
N ILE A 39 -4.38 6.73 -4.26
CA ILE A 39 -4.10 7.90 -3.41
C ILE A 39 -2.83 7.68 -2.59
N ILE A 40 -2.69 6.52 -1.95
CA ILE A 40 -1.50 6.16 -1.15
C ILE A 40 -0.25 6.22 -2.03
N GLN A 41 -0.29 5.61 -3.22
CA GLN A 41 0.83 5.63 -4.16
C GLN A 41 1.22 7.05 -4.55
N ALA A 42 0.25 7.88 -4.95
CA ALA A 42 0.51 9.26 -5.37
C ALA A 42 1.14 10.11 -4.25
N MET A 43 0.72 9.91 -2.99
CA MET A 43 1.33 10.61 -1.85
C MET A 43 2.78 10.19 -1.60
N LEU A 44 3.07 8.89 -1.70
CA LEU A 44 4.44 8.36 -1.52
C LEU A 44 5.36 8.82 -2.66
N GLU A 45 4.89 8.76 -3.90
CA GLU A 45 5.62 9.25 -5.08
C GLU A 45 5.89 10.77 -4.97
N ALA A 46 4.89 11.57 -4.61
CA ALA A 46 5.06 13.02 -4.40
C ALA A 46 6.03 13.35 -3.26
N SER A 47 6.19 12.43 -2.32
CA SER A 47 7.15 12.54 -1.22
C SER A 47 8.53 11.95 -1.55
N ASN A 48 8.78 11.60 -2.82
CA ASN A 48 10.04 11.03 -3.31
C ASN A 48 10.34 9.62 -2.77
N PHE A 49 9.29 8.82 -2.54
CA PHE A 49 9.34 7.39 -2.23
C PHE A 49 8.59 6.60 -3.32
N PRO A 50 9.16 6.50 -4.54
CA PRO A 50 8.52 5.73 -5.62
C PRO A 50 8.24 4.29 -5.20
N CYS A 51 7.04 3.84 -5.52
CA CYS A 51 6.52 2.55 -5.11
C CYS A 51 5.32 2.13 -5.98
N GLN A 52 4.93 0.86 -5.84
CA GLN A 52 3.67 0.35 -6.35
C GLN A 52 2.75 -0.03 -5.19
N VAL A 53 1.49 0.43 -5.22
CA VAL A 53 0.49 0.09 -4.21
C VAL A 53 -0.65 -0.71 -4.84
N SER A 54 -1.09 -1.76 -4.16
CA SER A 54 -2.21 -2.60 -4.61
C SER A 54 -3.14 -2.96 -3.46
N ALA A 55 -4.45 -2.99 -3.70
CA ALA A 55 -5.45 -3.37 -2.72
C ALA A 55 -5.85 -4.84 -2.88
N HIS A 56 -5.87 -5.58 -1.77
CA HIS A 56 -6.21 -7.00 -1.72
C HIS A 56 -7.27 -7.26 -0.65
N TRP A 57 -8.14 -8.22 -0.91
CA TRP A 57 -9.05 -8.73 0.12
C TRP A 57 -8.25 -9.39 1.24
N TRP A 58 -8.60 -9.08 2.49
CA TRP A 58 -7.96 -9.63 3.68
C TRP A 58 -9.01 -10.14 4.65
N ASN A 59 -8.64 -11.09 5.51
CA ASN A 59 -9.58 -11.77 6.43
C ASN A 59 -10.41 -10.82 7.30
N ILE A 60 -9.91 -9.61 7.54
CA ILE A 60 -10.51 -8.62 8.43
C ILE A 60 -10.81 -7.30 7.68
N GLY A 61 -10.73 -7.25 6.34
CA GLY A 61 -10.98 -6.02 5.58
C GLY A 61 -10.20 -5.95 4.26
N THR A 62 -9.50 -4.84 4.03
CA THR A 62 -8.60 -4.64 2.88
C THR A 62 -7.16 -4.48 3.35
N ALA A 63 -6.24 -5.14 2.66
CA ALA A 63 -4.80 -4.90 2.79
C ALA A 63 -4.31 -4.10 1.58
N TYR A 64 -3.67 -2.96 1.82
CA TYR A 64 -2.89 -2.23 0.83
C TYR A 64 -1.45 -2.72 0.93
N VAL A 65 -0.99 -3.41 -0.11
CA VAL A 65 0.38 -3.90 -0.25
C VAL A 65 1.20 -2.82 -0.95
N ILE A 66 2.18 -2.29 -0.25
CA ILE A 66 3.10 -1.24 -0.70
C ILE A 66 4.45 -1.89 -1.01
N ARG A 67 4.92 -1.73 -2.25
CA ARG A 67 6.24 -2.21 -2.68
C ARG A 67 7.06 -1.02 -3.12
N PHE A 68 8.01 -0.62 -2.29
CA PHE A 68 8.96 0.43 -2.64
C PHE A 68 9.96 -0.04 -3.70
N ASP A 69 10.40 0.89 -4.53
CA ASP A 69 11.48 0.64 -5.47
C ASP A 69 12.80 0.44 -4.71
N GLU A 70 13.70 -0.37 -5.27
CA GLU A 70 15.02 -0.67 -4.69
C GLU A 70 15.81 0.61 -4.36
N LEU A 71 15.66 1.66 -5.16
CA LEU A 71 16.27 2.97 -4.92
C LEU A 71 15.87 3.62 -3.58
N VAL A 72 14.64 3.37 -3.12
CA VAL A 72 14.15 3.86 -1.83
C VAL A 72 14.78 3.03 -0.72
N ILE A 73 14.74 1.72 -0.89
CA ILE A 73 15.30 0.76 0.06
C ILE A 73 16.79 1.05 0.33
N ASP A 74 17.58 1.21 -0.73
CA ASP A 74 19.02 1.50 -0.64
C ASP A 74 19.29 2.86 0.03
N ARG A 75 18.51 3.89 -0.33
CA ARG A 75 18.64 5.23 0.25
C ARG A 75 18.38 5.21 1.75
N GLU A 76 17.29 4.59 2.19
CA GLU A 76 16.94 4.53 3.61
C GLU A 76 17.93 3.65 4.41
N ALA A 77 18.42 2.55 3.81
CA ALA A 77 19.45 1.72 4.43
C ALA A 77 20.74 2.51 4.70
N ALA A 78 21.18 3.32 3.75
CA ALA A 78 22.37 4.17 3.90
C ALA A 78 22.20 5.23 5.00
N LEU A 79 21.00 5.81 5.15
CA LEU A 79 20.70 6.78 6.21
C LEU A 79 20.72 6.14 7.61
N VAL A 80 20.23 4.90 7.72
CA VAL A 80 20.25 4.15 8.98
C VAL A 80 21.67 3.75 9.38
N ASP A 81 22.53 3.37 8.44
CA ASP A 81 23.91 2.96 8.71
C ASP A 81 24.82 4.15 9.04
N GLY A 82 24.64 5.30 8.36
CA GLY A 82 25.37 6.54 8.66
C GLY A 82 25.02 7.20 10.00
N SER A 83 23.99 6.69 10.69
CA SER A 83 23.55 7.15 12.01
C SER A 83 24.08 6.28 13.17
N ARG A 84 24.96 5.31 12.89
CA ARG A 84 25.59 4.41 13.89
C ARG A 84 27.07 4.70 14.10
#